data_AF-A0A359LUT2-F1
#
_entry.id   AF-A0A359LUT2-F1
#
_cell.length_a   1.000
_cell.length_b   1.000
_cell.length_c   1.000
_cell.angle_alpha   90.00
_cell.angle_beta   90.00
_cell.angle_gamma   90.00
#
_symmetry.space_group_name_H-M   'P 1'
#
loop_
_entity.id
_entity.type
_entity.pdbx_description
1 polymer ?
#
loop_
_entity_poly.entity_id
_entity_poly.type
_entity_poly.pdbx_seq_one_letter_code
_entity_poly.pdbx_strand_id
1 'polypeptide(L)'
;MMDRREFAALLGVAAFQHQHAALRKAPGDYRPQFFSKAEFDQVIGAAEAMLPGSKEAHVASHIDLVLTHSEARRQARFREELRAFAAEAGTVAERFERLAPAEASPRTAAEAFFATLKGLTLFAFYTSEQGLRGALGFQGNQVRASFPGCTA
;
A
#
# COMPACT_ATOMS: atom_id res chain seq x y z
N MET A 1 -27.39 -35.36 -20.82
CA MET A 1 -27.37 -33.89 -21.00
C MET A 1 -27.35 -33.31 -19.60
N MET A 2 -26.18 -32.88 -19.12
CA MET A 2 -26.00 -32.50 -17.70
C MET A 2 -26.66 -31.15 -17.41
N ASP A 3 -27.31 -31.06 -16.25
CA ASP A 3 -28.00 -29.86 -15.77
C ASP A 3 -26.98 -28.76 -15.41
N ARG A 4 -27.37 -27.50 -15.61
CA ARG A 4 -26.55 -26.31 -15.30
C ARG A 4 -26.17 -26.25 -13.82
N ARG A 5 -26.96 -26.89 -12.95
CA ARG A 5 -26.67 -27.01 -11.52
C ARG A 5 -25.54 -28.00 -11.22
N GLU A 6 -25.38 -29.05 -12.02
CA GLU A 6 -24.31 -30.03 -11.85
C GLU A 6 -22.95 -29.50 -12.31
N PHE A 7 -22.94 -28.57 -13.27
CA PHE A 7 -21.70 -27.92 -13.74
C PHE A 7 -21.08 -26.99 -12.68
N ALA A 8 -21.90 -26.37 -11.83
CA ALA A 8 -21.45 -25.48 -10.76
C ALA A 8 -20.83 -26.23 -9.57
N ALA A 9 -21.16 -27.52 -9.38
CA ALA A 9 -20.58 -28.36 -8.33
C ALA A 9 -19.21 -28.94 -8.73
N LEU A 10 -18.93 -29.07 -10.04
CA LEU A 10 -17.68 -29.65 -10.57
C LEU A 10 -16.54 -28.64 -10.73
N LEU A 11 -16.86 -27.36 -10.88
CA LEU A 11 -15.88 -26.28 -10.88
C LEU A 11 -15.84 -25.70 -9.47
N GLY A 12 -14.96 -26.22 -8.63
CA GLY A 12 -14.56 -25.59 -7.37
C GLY A 12 -13.95 -24.22 -7.65
N VAL A 13 -14.78 -23.23 -7.97
CA VAL A 13 -14.40 -21.83 -8.00
C VAL A 13 -14.41 -21.38 -6.56
N ALA A 14 -13.32 -21.66 -5.85
CA ALA A 14 -12.97 -20.88 -4.68
C ALA A 14 -12.82 -19.44 -5.17
N ALA A 15 -13.87 -18.64 -4.98
CA ALA A 15 -13.71 -17.21 -5.00
C ALA A 15 -12.61 -16.91 -3.98
N PHE A 16 -11.47 -16.42 -4.45
CA PHE A 16 -10.46 -15.85 -3.58
C PHE A 16 -11.06 -14.57 -3.02
N GLN A 17 -11.91 -14.71 -1.99
CA GLN A 17 -12.36 -13.61 -1.20
C GLN A 17 -11.12 -13.10 -0.49
N HIS A 18 -10.48 -12.07 -1.04
CA HIS A 18 -9.71 -11.16 -0.21
C HIS A 18 -10.68 -10.62 0.83
N GLN A 19 -10.70 -11.27 2.00
CA GLN A 19 -11.40 -10.80 3.16
C GLN A 19 -10.73 -9.50 3.59
N HIS A 20 -11.28 -8.39 3.12
CA HIS A 20 -11.17 -7.13 3.82
C HIS A 20 -12.01 -7.28 5.09
N ALA A 21 -11.45 -7.90 6.13
CA ALA A 21 -11.90 -7.60 7.47
C ALA A 21 -11.82 -6.08 7.58
N ALA A 22 -12.99 -5.42 7.69
CA ALA A 22 -13.05 -3.99 7.84
C ALA A 22 -12.38 -3.64 9.17
N LEU A 23 -11.06 -3.40 9.13
CA LEU A 23 -10.27 -2.94 10.24
C LEU A 23 -10.61 -1.45 10.46
N ARG A 24 -11.82 -1.17 10.92
CA ARG A 24 -12.12 0.11 11.55
C ARG A 24 -11.59 0.06 12.97
N LYS A 25 -10.26 0.11 13.12
CA LYS A 25 -9.64 0.48 14.39
C LYS A 25 -9.61 2.01 14.43
N ALA A 26 -10.14 2.59 15.50
CA ALA A 26 -10.14 4.04 15.71
C ALA A 26 -8.71 4.61 15.58
N PRO A 27 -8.54 5.80 14.97
CA PRO A 27 -7.23 6.42 14.83
C PRO A 27 -6.74 6.87 16.21
N GLY A 28 -5.66 6.25 16.70
CA GLY A 28 -5.01 6.61 17.97
C GLY A 28 -4.11 5.53 18.57
N ASP A 29 -4.49 4.25 18.45
CA ASP A 29 -3.86 3.15 19.20
C ASP A 29 -3.22 2.08 18.31
N TYR A 30 -2.80 2.42 17.09
CA TYR A 30 -2.08 1.47 16.27
C TYR A 30 -0.69 1.21 16.86
N ARG A 31 -0.38 -0.06 17.14
CA ARG A 31 0.93 -0.50 17.59
C ARG A 31 1.57 -1.30 16.45
N PRO A 32 2.71 -0.85 15.89
CA PRO A 32 3.38 -1.60 14.85
C PRO A 32 3.78 -2.98 15.38
N GLN A 33 3.62 -4.00 14.54
CA GLN A 33 3.96 -5.39 14.85
C GLN A 33 5.28 -5.78 14.16
N PHE A 34 5.55 -5.21 12.99
CA PHE A 34 6.78 -5.46 12.25
C PHE A 34 7.88 -4.45 12.58
N PHE A 35 7.53 -3.17 12.61
CA PHE A 35 8.48 -2.09 12.86
C PHE A 35 8.70 -1.83 14.36
N SER A 36 9.93 -1.45 14.71
CA SER A 36 10.16 -0.71 15.96
C SER A 36 9.49 0.67 15.89
N LYS A 37 9.34 1.35 17.03
CA LYS A 37 8.77 2.70 17.06
C LYS A 37 9.55 3.67 16.15
N ALA A 38 10.88 3.65 16.20
CA ALA A 38 11.71 4.55 15.42
C ALA A 38 11.59 4.28 13.90
N GLU A 39 11.60 3.00 13.50
CA GLU A 39 11.39 2.62 12.10
C GLU A 39 9.98 3.02 11.62
N PHE A 40 8.96 2.86 12.46
CA PHE A 40 7.60 3.24 12.13
C PHE A 40 7.45 4.76 11.95
N ASP A 41 8.05 5.56 12.84
CA ASP A 41 8.07 7.03 12.72
C ASP A 41 8.80 7.47 11.43
N GLN A 42 9.88 6.77 11.04
CA GLN A 42 10.57 7.00 9.77
C GLN A 42 9.69 6.70 8.56
N VAL A 43 8.98 5.56 8.55
CA VAL A 43 8.07 5.19 7.47
C VAL A 43 6.89 6.16 7.37
N ILE A 44 6.35 6.64 8.51
CA ILE A 44 5.32 7.68 8.55
C ILE A 44 5.84 8.96 7.87
N GLY A 45 7.01 9.45 8.28
CA GLY A 45 7.58 10.67 7.72
C GLY A 45 7.91 10.54 6.24
N ALA A 46 8.45 9.39 5.83
CA ALA A 46 8.81 9.10 4.45
C ALA A 46 7.56 8.99 3.54
N ALA A 47 6.52 8.27 3.96
CA ALA A 47 5.28 8.19 3.20
C ALA A 47 4.58 9.56 3.09
N GLU A 48 4.55 10.35 4.18
CA GLU A 48 3.95 11.68 4.17
C GLU A 48 4.69 12.66 3.24
N ALA A 49 6.02 12.62 3.24
CA ALA A 49 6.82 13.44 2.32
C ALA A 49 6.64 13.03 0.86
N MET A 50 6.37 11.75 0.61
CA MET A 50 6.16 11.22 -0.74
C MET A 50 4.78 11.55 -1.30
N LEU A 51 3.75 11.40 -0.46
CA LEU A 51 2.37 11.69 -0.83
C LEU A 51 1.65 12.32 0.38
N PRO A 52 1.42 13.65 0.35
CA PRO A 52 0.71 14.34 1.42
C PRO A 52 -0.67 13.72 1.69
N GLY A 53 -1.02 13.55 2.97
CA GLY A 53 -2.24 12.84 3.38
C GLY A 53 -2.01 11.36 3.70
N SER A 54 -0.78 10.86 3.59
CA SER A 54 -0.45 9.45 3.87
C SER A 54 -0.65 9.08 5.34
N LYS A 55 -0.46 10.04 6.27
CA LYS A 55 -0.74 9.86 7.70
C LYS A 55 -2.22 9.60 7.95
N GLU A 56 -3.08 10.45 7.40
CA GLU A 56 -4.53 10.36 7.51
C GLU A 56 -5.05 9.08 6.84
N ALA A 57 -4.43 8.67 5.72
CA ALA A 57 -4.71 7.43 5.01
C ALA A 57 -4.13 6.17 5.70
N HIS A 58 -3.43 6.31 6.83
CA HIS A 58 -2.81 5.21 7.58
C HIS A 58 -1.87 4.33 6.77
N VAL A 59 -1.15 4.93 5.80
CA VAL A 59 -0.25 4.20 4.88
C VAL A 59 0.80 3.39 5.65
N ALA A 60 1.47 3.99 6.64
CA ALA A 60 2.49 3.28 7.41
C ALA A 60 1.93 2.05 8.15
N SER A 61 0.73 2.14 8.72
CA SER A 61 0.05 1.02 9.39
C SER A 61 -0.30 -0.10 8.42
N HIS A 62 -0.72 0.25 7.19
CA HIS A 62 -0.93 -0.74 6.14
C HIS A 62 0.38 -1.45 5.77
N ILE A 63 1.47 -0.70 5.59
CA ILE A 63 2.79 -1.26 5.27
C ILE A 63 3.27 -2.20 6.38
N ASP A 64 3.14 -1.80 7.65
CA ASP A 64 3.47 -2.65 8.80
C ASP A 64 2.67 -3.96 8.79
N LEU A 65 1.36 -3.89 8.53
CA LEU A 65 0.50 -5.06 8.45
C LEU A 65 0.92 -6.02 7.32
N VAL A 66 1.22 -5.48 6.13
CA VAL A 66 1.68 -6.25 4.97
C VAL A 66 3.01 -6.94 5.29
N LEU A 67 3.96 -6.22 5.90
CA LEU A 67 5.28 -6.77 6.22
C LEU A 67 5.21 -7.77 7.37
N THR A 68 4.33 -7.58 8.35
CA THR A 68 4.07 -8.53 9.44
C THR A 68 3.72 -9.92 8.91
N HIS A 69 2.96 -9.99 7.81
CA HIS A 69 2.51 -11.25 7.21
C HIS A 69 3.31 -11.66 5.95
N SER A 70 4.41 -10.97 5.66
CA SER A 70 5.31 -11.32 4.55
C SER A 70 6.31 -12.39 4.96
N GLU A 71 6.88 -13.12 3.99
CA GLU A 71 7.95 -14.07 4.28
C GLU A 71 9.21 -13.40 4.87
N ALA A 72 9.96 -14.14 5.68
CA ALA A 72 11.15 -13.65 6.39
C ALA A 72 12.19 -12.99 5.46
N ARG A 73 12.35 -13.49 4.23
CA ARG A 73 13.25 -12.89 3.23
C ARG A 73 12.82 -11.47 2.83
N ARG A 74 11.52 -11.23 2.69
CA ARG A 74 10.97 -9.90 2.35
C ARG A 74 11.09 -8.95 3.53
N GLN A 75 10.78 -9.44 4.74
CA GLN A 75 10.98 -8.71 5.99
C GLN A 75 12.43 -8.25 6.19
N ALA A 76 13.40 -9.17 6.03
CA ALA A 76 14.81 -8.86 6.19
C ALA A 76 15.29 -7.81 5.17
N ARG A 77 14.92 -8.00 3.91
CA ARG A 77 15.23 -7.06 2.82
C ARG A 77 14.70 -5.65 3.12
N PHE A 78 13.43 -5.54 3.53
CA PHE A 78 12.85 -4.23 3.82
C PHE A 78 13.60 -3.50 4.94
N ARG A 79 14.00 -4.20 6.01
CA ARG A 79 14.80 -3.59 7.09
C ARG A 79 16.18 -3.16 6.62
N GLU A 80 16.83 -3.94 5.76
CA GLU A 80 18.11 -3.56 5.16
C GLU A 80 17.98 -2.28 4.32
N GLU A 81 16.99 -2.25 3.43
CA GLU A 81 16.66 -1.11 2.58
C GLU A 81 16.32 0.15 3.41
N LEU A 82 15.48 0.02 4.44
CA LEU A 82 15.13 1.12 5.35
C LEU A 82 16.37 1.66 6.09
N ARG A 83 17.25 0.79 6.57
CA ARG A 83 18.49 1.22 7.23
C ARG A 83 19.43 1.96 6.28
N ALA A 84 19.56 1.48 5.05
CA ALA A 84 20.36 2.15 4.02
C ALA A 84 19.79 3.55 3.71
N PHE A 85 18.47 3.65 3.54
CA PHE A 85 17.81 4.94 3.36
C PHE A 85 17.95 5.88 4.57
N ALA A 86 17.89 5.34 5.80
CA ALA A 86 18.07 6.15 7.01
C ALA A 86 19.51 6.65 7.20
N ALA A 87 20.50 5.96 6.62
CA ALA A 87 21.90 6.37 6.64
C ALA A 87 22.23 7.47 5.60
N GLU A 88 21.38 7.66 4.60
CA GLU A 88 21.53 8.73 3.61
C GLU A 88 21.43 10.12 4.27
N ALA A 89 22.35 11.01 3.92
CA ALA A 89 22.39 12.37 4.45
C ALA A 89 21.24 13.23 3.91
N GLY A 90 20.89 14.27 4.69
CA GLY A 90 19.88 15.27 4.36
C GLY A 90 18.51 14.99 4.97
N THR A 91 17.55 15.82 4.59
CA THR A 91 16.12 15.66 4.86
C THR A 91 15.54 14.52 4.01
N VAL A 92 14.33 14.07 4.34
CA VAL A 92 13.61 13.05 3.55
C VAL A 92 13.39 13.52 2.11
N ALA A 93 13.02 14.78 1.91
CA ALA A 93 12.77 15.35 0.58
C ALA A 93 14.05 15.35 -0.27
N GLU A 94 15.18 15.82 0.27
CA GLU A 94 16.47 15.82 -0.43
C GLU A 94 16.95 14.39 -0.76
N ARG A 95 16.69 13.42 0.13
CA ARG A 95 16.95 12.00 -0.17
C ARG A 95 16.10 11.53 -1.34
N PHE A 96 14.80 11.82 -1.36
CA PHE A 96 13.92 11.40 -2.44
C PHE A 96 14.29 12.02 -3.79
N GLU A 97 14.60 13.32 -3.83
CA GLU A 97 15.07 13.98 -5.05
C GLU A 97 16.33 13.32 -5.63
N ARG A 98 17.24 12.89 -4.75
CA ARG A 98 18.48 12.21 -5.15
C ARG A 98 18.24 10.76 -5.62
N LEU A 99 17.34 10.03 -4.98
CA LEU A 99 17.12 8.59 -5.23
C LEU A 99 16.10 8.32 -6.34
N ALA A 100 15.15 9.23 -6.57
CA ALA A 100 14.08 9.06 -7.56
C ALA A 100 14.56 8.78 -9.00
N PRO A 101 15.65 9.38 -9.52
CA PRO A 101 16.13 9.08 -10.87
C PRO A 101 16.51 7.61 -11.09
N ALA A 102 16.86 6.87 -10.03
CA ALA A 102 17.23 5.46 -10.09
C ALA A 102 16.04 4.50 -9.94
N GLU A 103 14.80 5.01 -9.75
CA GLU A 103 13.61 4.20 -9.42
C GLU A 103 13.38 3.02 -10.37
N ALA A 104 13.57 3.22 -11.68
CA ALA A 104 13.33 2.19 -12.68
C ALA A 104 14.32 1.01 -12.61
N SER A 105 15.51 1.24 -12.06
CA SER A 105 16.56 0.22 -11.95
C SER A 105 17.50 0.54 -10.78
N PRO A 106 17.03 0.36 -9.53
CA PRO A 106 17.80 0.66 -8.33
C PRO A 106 19.03 -0.24 -8.24
N ARG A 107 20.16 0.34 -7.85
CA ARG A 107 21.46 -0.34 -7.72
C ARG A 107 21.94 -0.39 -6.28
N THR A 108 21.42 0.51 -5.43
CA THR A 108 21.71 0.53 -4.00
C THR A 108 20.48 0.16 -3.18
N ALA A 109 20.68 -0.26 -1.92
CA ALA A 109 19.58 -0.56 -1.00
C ALA A 109 18.72 0.68 -0.68
N ALA A 110 19.30 1.89 -0.67
CA ALA A 110 18.55 3.13 -0.46
C ALA A 110 17.67 3.49 -1.68
N GLU A 111 18.17 3.29 -2.90
CA GLU A 111 17.37 3.45 -4.13
C GLU A 111 16.25 2.40 -4.19
N ALA A 112 16.56 1.16 -3.80
CA ALA A 112 15.56 0.09 -3.72
C ALA A 112 14.48 0.42 -2.68
N PHE A 113 14.86 0.97 -1.51
CA PHE A 113 13.91 1.44 -0.51
C PHE A 113 12.95 2.49 -1.09
N PHE A 114 13.47 3.48 -1.82
CA PHE A 114 12.63 4.51 -2.45
C PHE A 114 11.57 3.89 -3.36
N ALA A 115 11.99 3.01 -4.28
CA ALA A 115 11.09 2.35 -5.22
C ALA A 115 10.05 1.47 -4.49
N THR A 116 10.50 0.65 -3.53
CA THR A 116 9.63 -0.21 -2.72
C THR A 116 8.63 0.61 -1.92
N LEU A 117 9.07 1.65 -1.22
CA LEU A 117 8.21 2.51 -0.42
C LEU A 117 7.18 3.21 -1.31
N LYS A 118 7.57 3.73 -2.48
CA LYS A 118 6.65 4.37 -3.42
C LYS A 118 5.54 3.45 -3.88
N GLY A 119 5.87 2.23 -4.30
CA GLY A 119 4.87 1.25 -4.69
C GLY A 119 3.88 0.95 -3.57
N LEU A 120 4.39 0.74 -2.35
CA LEU A 120 3.57 0.47 -1.18
C LEU A 120 2.71 1.67 -0.75
N THR A 121 3.27 2.89 -0.78
CA THR A 121 2.57 4.12 -0.43
C THR A 121 1.43 4.41 -1.38
N LEU A 122 1.68 4.32 -2.70
CA LEU A 122 0.63 4.52 -3.71
C LEU A 122 -0.48 3.48 -3.57
N PHE A 123 -0.11 2.21 -3.41
CA PHE A 123 -1.09 1.14 -3.24
C PHE A 123 -1.95 1.36 -1.97
N ALA A 124 -1.32 1.58 -0.82
CA ALA A 124 -2.02 1.80 0.44
C ALA A 124 -2.90 3.05 0.38
N PHE A 125 -2.40 4.16 -0.19
CA PHE A 125 -3.15 5.40 -0.26
C PHE A 125 -4.36 5.28 -1.19
N TYR A 126 -4.19 4.83 -2.43
CA TYR A 126 -5.30 4.77 -3.39
C TYR A 126 -6.30 3.65 -3.13
N THR A 127 -6.02 2.76 -2.17
CA THR A 127 -7.00 1.78 -1.64
C THR A 127 -7.60 2.19 -0.30
N SER A 128 -7.13 3.28 0.32
CA SER A 128 -7.72 3.87 1.52
C SER A 128 -9.00 4.63 1.21
N GLU A 129 -9.77 4.97 2.24
CA GLU A 129 -10.96 5.82 2.10
C GLU A 129 -10.60 7.21 1.54
N GLN A 130 -9.49 7.78 2.00
CA GLN A 130 -8.95 9.07 1.56
C GLN A 130 -8.60 9.05 0.07
N GLY A 131 -7.89 8.01 -0.39
CA GLY A 131 -7.54 7.88 -1.80
C GLY A 131 -8.76 7.59 -2.68
N LEU A 132 -9.61 6.64 -2.29
CA LEU A 132 -10.79 6.26 -3.08
C LEU A 132 -11.80 7.40 -3.18
N ARG A 133 -12.26 7.95 -2.05
CA ARG A 133 -13.32 8.97 -2.06
C ARG A 133 -12.77 10.37 -2.30
N GLY A 134 -11.67 10.72 -1.65
CA GLY A 134 -11.10 12.06 -1.70
C GLY A 134 -10.35 12.35 -3.00
N ALA A 135 -9.43 11.47 -3.38
CA ALA A 135 -8.58 11.70 -4.55
C ALA A 135 -9.22 11.21 -5.87
N LEU A 136 -9.82 10.01 -5.87
CA LEU A 136 -10.38 9.40 -7.09
C LEU A 136 -11.87 9.69 -7.30
N GLY A 137 -12.54 10.31 -6.34
CA GLY A 137 -13.98 10.60 -6.42
C GLY A 137 -14.85 9.34 -6.50
N PHE A 138 -14.37 8.19 -6.00
CA PHE A 138 -15.12 6.95 -5.98
C PHE A 138 -16.37 7.10 -5.10
N GLN A 139 -17.54 6.91 -5.69
CA GLN A 139 -18.83 7.10 -5.03
C GLN A 139 -19.42 5.79 -4.46
N GLY A 140 -18.66 4.69 -4.51
CA GLY A 140 -19.17 3.36 -4.20
C GLY A 140 -19.88 2.70 -5.38
N ASN A 141 -20.55 1.57 -5.11
CA ASN A 141 -21.31 0.80 -6.12
C ASN A 141 -22.64 1.48 -6.44
N GLN A 142 -22.58 2.67 -7.05
CA GLN A 142 -23.76 3.42 -7.48
C GLN A 142 -24.37 2.77 -8.72
N VAL A 143 -25.68 2.55 -8.70
CA VAL A 143 -26.42 2.18 -9.91
C VAL A 143 -26.47 3.39 -10.82
N ARG A 144 -25.98 3.23 -12.05
CA ARG A 144 -26.07 4.24 -13.11
C ARG A 144 -27.04 3.75 -14.17
N ALA A 145 -28.06 4.54 -14.48
CA ALA A 145 -29.05 4.20 -15.50
C ALA A 145 -28.47 4.16 -16.93
N SER A 146 -27.36 4.88 -17.16
CA SER A 146 -26.60 4.88 -18.40
C SER A 146 -25.11 5.15 -18.13
N PHE A 147 -24.25 4.68 -19.03
CA PHE A 147 -22.83 5.01 -19.01
C PHE A 147 -22.61 6.30 -19.83
N PRO A 148 -21.97 7.36 -19.27
CA PRO A 148 -21.81 8.64 -19.96
C PRO A 148 -21.08 8.57 -21.31
N GLY A 149 -20.28 7.53 -21.55
CA GLY A 149 -19.58 7.31 -22.82
C GLY A 149 -20.40 6.56 -23.88
N CYS A 150 -21.64 6.15 -23.58
CA CYS A 150 -22.52 5.52 -24.55
C CYS A 150 -23.51 6.56 -25.09
N THR A 151 -23.17 7.22 -26.20
CA THR A 151 -24.13 7.91 -27.04
C THR A 151 -24.62 6.94 -28.11
N ALA A 152 -25.91 6.58 -28.04
CA ALA A 152 -26.62 5.95 -29.16
C ALA A 152 -26.87 6.97 -30.27
#